data_AF-A0A059DM22-F1
#
_entry.id   AF-A0A059DM22-F1
#
_cell.length_a   1.000
_cell.length_b   1.000
_cell.length_c   1.000
_cell.angle_alpha   90.00
_cell.angle_beta   90.00
_cell.angle_gamma   90.00
#
_symmetry.space_group_name_H-M   'P 1'
#
loop_
_entity.id
_entity.type
_entity.pdbx_description
1 polymer ?
#
loop_
_entity_poly.entity_id
_entity_poly.type
_entity_poly.pdbx_seq_one_letter_code
_entity_poly.pdbx_strand_id
1 'polypeptide(L)'
;MLVAARKAGAAESLLDKLKDVWLEDGMSHEKANRLKEWALSNGHAPVHVQAASLAFFILANNPAESWAAMVDRTIHIHGKFYGVDDTGVEEAIDYETILPLFRDGGFNGTIVSEWEGHAYDTRDAFQQVRRHQAMCKRILTL
;
A
#
# COMPACT_ATOMS: atom_id res chain seq x y z
N MET A 1 -1.75 6.68 -1.45
CA MET A 1 -3.07 6.61 -2.14
C MET A 1 -4.14 7.56 -1.58
N LEU A 2 -4.54 7.50 -0.29
CA LEU A 2 -5.66 8.30 0.23
C LEU A 2 -5.44 9.82 0.12
N VAL A 3 -4.21 10.28 0.32
CA VAL A 3 -3.83 11.69 0.10
C VAL A 3 -4.05 12.12 -1.35
N ALA A 4 -3.69 11.28 -2.31
CA ALA A 4 -3.93 11.54 -3.73
C ALA A 4 -5.43 11.55 -4.06
N ALA A 5 -6.20 10.63 -3.47
CA ALA A 5 -7.66 10.62 -3.62
C ALA A 5 -8.31 11.93 -3.12
N ARG A 6 -7.87 12.44 -1.96
CA ARG A 6 -8.33 13.75 -1.44
C ARG A 6 -7.98 14.90 -2.38
N LYS A 7 -6.74 14.95 -2.87
CA LYS A 7 -6.31 15.96 -3.85
C LYS A 7 -7.13 15.91 -5.14
N ALA A 8 -7.58 14.71 -5.54
CA ALA A 8 -8.44 14.52 -6.70
C ALA A 8 -9.92 14.87 -6.44
N GLY A 9 -10.31 15.21 -5.20
CA GLY A 9 -11.68 15.61 -4.85
C GLY A 9 -12.56 14.49 -4.28
N ALA A 10 -11.99 13.33 -3.90
CA ALA A 10 -12.76 12.30 -3.21
C ALA A 10 -13.25 12.81 -1.85
N ALA A 11 -14.55 12.65 -1.59
CA ALA A 11 -15.16 13.04 -0.32
C ALA A 11 -14.70 12.14 0.84
N GLU A 12 -14.50 12.71 2.04
CA GLU A 12 -14.07 11.91 3.21
C GLU A 12 -15.05 10.79 3.54
N SER A 13 -16.37 10.98 3.36
CA SER A 13 -17.35 9.92 3.62
C SER A 13 -17.14 8.69 2.73
N LEU A 14 -16.62 8.85 1.51
CA LEU A 14 -16.23 7.71 0.66
C LEU A 14 -14.96 7.04 1.19
N LEU A 15 -13.97 7.82 1.63
CA LEU A 15 -12.70 7.30 2.13
C LEU A 15 -12.87 6.59 3.47
N ASP A 16 -13.74 7.09 4.34
CA ASP A 16 -14.08 6.45 5.60
C ASP A 16 -14.85 5.15 5.36
N LYS A 17 -15.85 5.17 4.46
CA LYS A 17 -16.54 3.93 4.10
C LYS A 17 -15.59 2.90 3.46
N LEU A 18 -14.63 3.34 2.65
CA LEU A 18 -13.59 2.46 2.11
C LEU A 18 -12.82 1.76 3.24
N LYS A 19 -12.38 2.50 4.28
CA LYS A 19 -11.65 1.91 5.41
C LYS A 19 -12.50 0.89 6.16
N ASP A 20 -13.77 1.21 6.40
CA ASP A 20 -14.69 0.29 7.07
C ASP A 20 -14.82 -1.02 6.27
N VAL A 21 -15.14 -0.92 4.98
CA VAL A 21 -15.32 -2.09 4.10
C VAL A 21 -14.00 -2.85 3.90
N TRP A 22 -12.86 -2.17 4.00
CA TRP A 22 -11.55 -2.81 3.89
C TRP A 22 -11.30 -3.85 4.97
N LEU A 23 -11.75 -3.55 6.20
CA LEU A 23 -11.58 -4.39 7.38
C LEU A 23 -12.63 -5.51 7.50
N GLU A 24 -13.75 -5.41 6.78
CA GLU A 24 -14.78 -6.46 6.76
C GLU A 24 -14.25 -7.78 6.20
N ASP A 25 -14.95 -8.90 6.43
CA ASP A 25 -14.63 -10.18 5.79
C ASP A 25 -15.06 -10.21 4.31
N GLY A 26 -14.52 -11.18 3.55
CA GLY A 26 -14.94 -11.49 2.18
C GLY A 26 -13.88 -11.24 1.11
N MET A 27 -14.18 -11.68 -0.11
CA MET A 27 -13.26 -11.56 -1.25
C MET A 27 -13.14 -10.11 -1.72
N SER A 28 -12.01 -9.72 -2.31
CA SER A 28 -11.76 -8.35 -2.80
C SER A 28 -12.89 -7.80 -3.69
N HIS A 29 -13.43 -8.62 -4.59
CA HIS A 29 -14.51 -8.20 -5.48
C HIS A 29 -15.85 -7.99 -4.75
N GLU A 30 -16.13 -8.75 -3.68
CA GLU A 30 -17.33 -8.58 -2.85
C GLU A 30 -17.25 -7.28 -2.04
N LYS A 31 -16.06 -7.00 -1.48
CA LYS A 31 -15.79 -5.75 -0.76
C LYS A 31 -15.89 -4.54 -1.71
N ALA A 32 -15.29 -4.64 -2.90
CA ALA A 32 -15.38 -3.60 -3.92
C ALA A 32 -16.84 -3.34 -4.35
N ASN A 33 -17.65 -4.38 -4.53
CA ASN A 33 -19.06 -4.26 -4.85
C ASN A 33 -19.86 -3.59 -3.72
N ARG A 34 -19.63 -3.98 -2.45
CA ARG A 34 -20.24 -3.33 -1.27
C ARG A 34 -19.94 -1.83 -1.22
N LEU A 35 -18.67 -1.44 -1.39
CA LEU A 35 -18.30 -0.02 -1.44
C LEU A 35 -19.03 0.69 -2.60
N LYS A 36 -19.03 0.08 -3.79
CA LYS A 36 -19.62 0.67 -4.99
C LYS A 36 -21.13 0.89 -4.84
N GLU A 37 -21.87 -0.11 -4.35
CA GLU A 37 -23.32 -0.02 -4.14
C GLU A 37 -23.67 1.08 -3.13
N TRP A 38 -22.98 1.11 -2.00
CA TRP A 38 -23.16 2.16 -1.00
C TRP A 38 -22.82 3.53 -1.60
N ALA A 39 -21.68 3.66 -2.28
CA ALA A 39 -21.18 4.94 -2.76
C ALA A 39 -22.07 5.56 -3.83
N LEU A 40 -22.55 4.75 -4.79
CA LEU A 40 -23.46 5.22 -5.84
C LEU A 40 -24.82 5.64 -5.24
N SER A 41 -25.32 4.91 -4.24
CA SER A 41 -26.58 5.24 -3.55
C SER A 41 -26.47 6.53 -2.70
N ASN A 42 -25.25 6.93 -2.33
CA ASN A 42 -24.95 8.16 -1.58
C ASN A 42 -24.44 9.30 -2.49
N GLY A 43 -24.58 9.19 -3.81
CA GLY A 43 -24.29 10.28 -4.75
C GLY A 43 -22.80 10.53 -5.00
N HIS A 44 -21.92 9.59 -4.67
CA HIS A 44 -20.49 9.72 -4.97
C HIS A 44 -20.22 9.58 -6.47
N ALA A 45 -19.35 10.45 -7.00
CA ALA A 45 -19.00 10.45 -8.42
C ALA A 45 -18.32 9.12 -8.83
N PRO A 46 -18.72 8.48 -9.95
CA PRO A 46 -18.20 7.18 -10.36
C PRO A 46 -16.67 7.08 -10.46
N VAL A 47 -15.99 8.17 -10.84
CA VAL A 47 -14.53 8.22 -10.93
C VAL A 47 -13.85 8.02 -9.57
N HIS A 48 -14.39 8.62 -8.51
CA HIS A 48 -13.85 8.46 -7.15
C HIS A 48 -14.19 7.08 -6.60
N VAL A 49 -15.37 6.55 -6.91
CA VAL A 49 -15.75 5.18 -6.54
C VAL A 49 -14.79 4.17 -7.17
N GLN A 50 -14.53 4.29 -8.48
CA GLN A 50 -13.60 3.40 -9.18
C GLN A 50 -12.19 3.48 -8.60
N ALA A 51 -11.67 4.69 -8.35
CA ALA A 51 -10.35 4.87 -7.76
C ALA A 51 -10.26 4.27 -6.34
N ALA A 52 -11.29 4.48 -5.50
CA ALA A 52 -11.35 3.92 -4.16
C ALA A 52 -11.43 2.38 -4.18
N SER A 53 -12.18 1.81 -5.13
CA SER A 53 -12.31 0.35 -5.28
C SER A 53 -10.99 -0.35 -5.63
N LEU A 54 -9.99 0.34 -6.19
CA LEU A 54 -8.70 -0.26 -6.51
C LEU A 54 -7.96 -0.74 -5.26
N ALA A 55 -8.18 -0.08 -4.12
CA ALA A 55 -7.61 -0.45 -2.82
C ALA A 55 -7.83 -1.94 -2.49
N PHE A 56 -8.98 -2.50 -2.88
CA PHE A 56 -9.34 -3.88 -2.58
C PHE A 56 -8.47 -4.92 -3.29
N PHE A 57 -7.79 -4.52 -4.36
CA PHE A 57 -7.04 -5.42 -5.24
C PHE A 57 -5.53 -5.24 -5.15
N ILE A 58 -5.07 -4.09 -4.64
CA ILE A 58 -3.64 -3.74 -4.62
C ILE A 58 -3.03 -3.70 -3.21
N LEU A 59 -3.87 -3.73 -2.18
CA LEU A 59 -3.47 -3.76 -0.78
C LEU A 59 -3.85 -5.12 -0.17
N ALA A 60 -3.19 -5.49 0.92
CA ALA A 60 -3.54 -6.64 1.73
C ALA A 60 -3.57 -6.22 3.21
N ASN A 61 -4.40 -6.88 4.02
CA ASN A 61 -4.51 -6.67 5.47
C ASN A 61 -4.22 -7.96 6.25
N ASN A 62 -3.32 -8.80 5.72
CA ASN A 62 -2.89 -9.99 6.42
C ASN A 62 -1.93 -9.60 7.57
N PRO A 63 -1.88 -10.38 8.67
CA PRO A 63 -0.88 -10.18 9.72
C PRO A 63 0.54 -10.24 9.12
N ALA A 64 1.38 -9.25 9.45
CA ALA A 64 2.72 -9.15 8.89
C ALA A 64 3.58 -10.38 9.25
N GLU A 65 3.36 -10.97 10.43
CA GLU A 65 4.07 -12.15 10.93
C GLU A 65 3.91 -13.36 10.01
N SER A 66 2.87 -13.40 9.18
CA SER A 66 2.69 -14.47 8.18
C SER A 66 3.85 -14.57 7.18
N TRP A 67 4.60 -13.48 6.96
CA TRP A 67 5.80 -13.48 6.13
C TRP A 67 6.91 -14.37 6.68
N ALA A 68 7.00 -14.55 8.00
CA ALA A 68 8.07 -15.31 8.65
C ALA A 68 8.15 -16.77 8.13
N ALA A 69 7.02 -17.34 7.73
CA ALA A 69 6.95 -18.71 7.20
C ALA A 69 7.58 -18.90 5.81
N MET A 70 7.92 -17.80 5.11
CA MET A 70 8.40 -17.80 3.73
C MET A 70 9.83 -17.27 3.57
N VAL A 71 10.44 -16.74 4.64
CA VAL A 71 11.74 -16.05 4.54
C VAL A 71 12.84 -16.98 4.02
N ASP A 72 12.86 -18.24 4.48
CA ASP A 72 13.85 -19.27 4.11
C ASP A 72 13.86 -19.63 2.62
N ARG A 73 12.77 -19.34 1.90
CA ARG A 73 12.61 -19.60 0.46
C ARG A 73 12.57 -18.33 -0.37
N THR A 74 12.63 -17.16 0.26
CA THR A 74 12.55 -15.88 -0.45
C THR A 74 13.93 -15.48 -0.95
N ILE A 75 14.08 -15.44 -2.28
CA ILE A 75 15.34 -15.03 -2.95
C ILE A 75 15.28 -13.59 -3.48
N HIS A 76 14.08 -13.07 -3.72
CA HIS A 76 13.84 -11.78 -4.32
C HIS A 76 12.52 -11.19 -3.82
N ILE A 77 12.52 -9.89 -3.55
CA ILE A 77 11.34 -9.14 -3.10
C ILE A 77 11.14 -7.96 -4.04
N HIS A 78 9.92 -7.82 -4.55
CA HIS A 78 9.47 -6.55 -5.10
C HIS A 78 9.06 -5.65 -3.94
N GLY A 79 9.92 -4.69 -3.63
CA GLY A 79 9.65 -3.64 -2.65
C GLY A 79 8.70 -2.62 -3.26
N LYS A 80 7.42 -3.00 -3.36
CA LYS A 80 6.36 -2.11 -3.82
C LYS A 80 6.21 -0.94 -2.87
N PHE A 81 6.11 0.27 -3.40
CA PHE A 81 5.81 1.47 -2.62
C PHE A 81 5.08 2.53 -3.45
N TYR A 82 4.35 3.41 -2.78
CA TYR A 82 3.58 4.48 -3.40
C TYR A 82 4.20 5.86 -3.14
N GLY A 83 4.83 6.04 -1.98
CA GLY A 83 5.53 7.28 -1.70
C GLY A 83 6.29 7.24 -0.39
N VAL A 84 7.51 7.75 -0.40
CA VAL A 84 8.32 7.91 0.81
C VAL A 84 8.45 9.39 1.13
N ASP A 85 8.02 9.76 2.33
CA ASP A 85 8.03 11.14 2.80
C ASP A 85 9.44 11.60 3.21
N ASP A 86 9.55 12.82 3.74
CA ASP A 86 10.83 13.41 4.13
C ASP A 86 11.39 12.79 5.43
N THR A 87 10.58 12.06 6.18
CA THR A 87 11.00 11.31 7.37
C THR A 87 11.50 9.91 7.03
N GLY A 88 11.41 9.51 5.75
CA GLY A 88 11.82 8.20 5.28
C GLY A 88 10.81 7.11 5.63
N VAL A 89 9.53 7.46 5.70
CA VAL A 89 8.41 6.55 5.94
C VAL A 89 7.57 6.42 4.68
N GLU A 90 7.20 5.19 4.35
CA GLU A 90 6.31 4.87 3.24
C GLU A 90 4.84 5.08 3.63
N GLU A 91 4.02 5.60 2.73
CA GLU A 91 2.68 6.11 3.04
C GLU A 91 1.56 5.04 3.19
N ALA A 92 1.77 3.79 2.81
CA ALA A 92 0.72 2.77 2.70
C ALA A 92 1.09 1.36 3.21
N ILE A 93 2.37 1.02 3.27
CA ILE A 93 2.91 -0.30 3.56
C ILE A 93 3.85 -0.15 4.76
N ASP A 94 3.62 -0.96 5.78
CA ASP A 94 4.37 -0.91 7.03
C ASP A 94 5.72 -1.64 6.90
N TYR A 95 6.66 -0.98 6.23
CA TYR A 95 8.03 -1.47 6.05
C TYR A 95 8.78 -1.65 7.39
N GLU A 96 8.48 -0.84 8.40
CA GLU A 96 9.09 -0.91 9.73
C GLU A 96 8.72 -2.20 10.46
N THR A 97 7.52 -2.73 10.23
CA THR A 97 7.14 -4.05 10.77
C THR A 97 7.59 -5.19 9.85
N ILE A 98 7.48 -5.03 8.52
CA ILE A 98 7.70 -6.13 7.57
C ILE A 98 9.19 -6.47 7.40
N LEU A 99 10.06 -5.49 7.16
CA LEU A 99 11.46 -5.79 6.84
C LEU A 99 12.27 -6.42 7.97
N PRO A 100 12.03 -6.09 9.26
CA PRO A 100 12.67 -6.81 10.36
C PRO A 100 12.38 -8.31 10.37
N LEU A 101 11.18 -8.75 9.97
CA LEU A 101 10.86 -10.18 9.86
C LEU A 101 11.77 -10.89 8.85
N PHE A 102 12.07 -10.22 7.73
CA PHE A 102 13.02 -10.74 6.73
C PHE A 102 14.46 -10.69 7.22
N ARG A 103 14.89 -9.59 7.84
CA ARG A 103 16.23 -9.44 8.44
C ARG A 103 16.50 -10.54 9.46
N ASP A 104 15.60 -10.68 10.43
CA ASP A 104 15.73 -11.62 11.56
C ASP A 104 15.53 -13.06 11.13
N GLY A 105 14.74 -13.29 10.06
CA GLY A 105 14.58 -14.59 9.40
C GLY A 105 15.75 -14.99 8.50
N GLY A 106 16.82 -14.18 8.39
CA GLY A 106 18.03 -14.52 7.65
C GLY A 106 17.95 -14.30 6.13
N PHE A 107 17.06 -13.42 5.67
CA PHE A 107 16.98 -13.04 4.25
C PHE A 107 18.31 -12.45 3.76
N ASN A 108 18.87 -13.06 2.72
CA ASN A 108 20.10 -12.59 2.04
C ASN A 108 19.90 -12.43 0.53
N GLY A 109 18.65 -12.20 0.12
CA GLY A 109 18.27 -12.01 -1.28
C GLY A 109 18.37 -10.56 -1.74
N THR A 110 17.59 -10.22 -2.76
CA THR A 110 17.57 -8.87 -3.33
C THR A 110 16.20 -8.21 -3.18
N ILE A 111 16.18 -6.89 -2.99
CA ILE A 111 14.96 -6.09 -2.99
C ILE A 111 15.03 -5.13 -4.18
N VAL A 112 14.05 -5.19 -5.08
CA VAL A 112 13.90 -4.20 -6.16
C VAL A 112 12.92 -3.13 -5.74
N SER A 113 13.22 -1.88 -6.03
CA SER A 113 12.26 -0.79 -5.80
C SER A 113 11.21 -0.80 -6.90
N GLU A 114 9.94 -1.02 -6.53
CA GLU A 114 8.81 -1.02 -7.45
C GLU A 114 7.89 0.16 -7.08
N TRP A 115 8.11 1.30 -7.72
CA TRP A 115 7.31 2.50 -7.45
C TRP A 115 5.99 2.43 -8.21
N GLU A 116 4.86 2.22 -7.53
CA GLU A 116 3.51 2.26 -8.12
C GLU A 116 2.80 3.61 -7.90
N GLY A 117 3.39 4.51 -7.11
CA GLY A 117 2.86 5.86 -6.91
C GLY A 117 2.80 6.70 -8.19
N HIS A 118 3.61 6.37 -9.20
CA HIS A 118 3.61 7.05 -10.51
C HIS A 118 2.23 7.12 -11.17
N ALA A 119 1.30 6.22 -10.81
CA ALA A 119 -0.06 6.21 -11.34
C ALA A 119 -0.89 7.43 -10.92
N TYR A 120 -0.54 8.11 -9.83
CA TYR A 120 -1.31 9.23 -9.27
C TYR A 120 -0.45 10.31 -8.62
N ASP A 121 0.87 10.18 -8.67
CA ASP A 121 1.84 11.08 -8.09
C ASP A 121 2.77 11.66 -9.16
N THR A 122 3.16 12.92 -8.96
CA THR A 122 4.04 13.70 -9.85
C THR A 122 5.41 13.99 -9.24
N ARG A 123 5.69 13.48 -8.04
CA ARG A 123 7.01 13.54 -7.40
C ARG A 123 8.05 12.88 -8.30
N ASP A 124 9.29 13.36 -8.19
CA ASP A 124 10.41 12.84 -8.98
C ASP A 124 10.66 11.35 -8.71
N ALA A 125 10.60 10.54 -9.77
CA ALA A 125 10.71 9.09 -9.69
C ALA A 125 12.06 8.65 -9.13
N PHE A 126 13.15 9.28 -9.58
CA PHE A 126 14.50 8.96 -9.11
C PHE A 126 14.67 9.26 -7.63
N GLN A 127 14.12 10.38 -7.16
CA GLN A 127 14.12 10.75 -5.76
C GLN A 127 13.28 9.79 -4.91
N GLN A 128 12.11 9.36 -5.41
CA GLN A 128 11.28 8.36 -4.72
C GLN A 128 12.00 7.02 -4.58
N VAL A 129 12.63 6.52 -5.66
CA VAL A 129 13.45 5.30 -5.60
C VAL A 129 14.63 5.45 -4.64
N ARG A 130 15.33 6.60 -4.66
CA ARG A 130 16.44 6.87 -3.73
C ARG A 130 15.99 6.83 -2.28
N ARG A 131 14.83 7.42 -1.96
CA ARG A 131 14.26 7.43 -0.60
C ARG A 131 13.84 6.03 -0.16
N HIS A 132 13.18 5.28 -1.03
CA HIS A 132 12.81 3.89 -0.76
C HIS A 132 14.05 3.03 -0.44
N GLN A 133 15.10 3.12 -1.26
CA GLN A 133 16.36 2.40 -0.99
C GLN A 133 17.02 2.83 0.33
N ALA A 134 16.99 4.12 0.67
CA ALA A 134 17.54 4.62 1.93
C ALA A 134 16.72 4.10 3.14
N MET A 135 15.40 4.09 3.05
CA MET A 135 14.50 3.52 4.05
C MET A 135 14.79 2.02 4.26
N CYS A 136 14.79 1.22 3.19
CA CYS A 136 15.07 -0.22 3.30
C CYS A 136 16.45 -0.49 3.93
N LYS A 137 17.49 0.25 3.52
CA LYS A 137 18.83 0.13 4.11
C LYS A 137 18.81 0.43 5.60
N ARG A 138 18.22 1.55 6.00
CA ARG A 138 18.11 1.93 7.42
C ARG A 138 17.49 0.79 8.21
N ILE A 139 16.33 0.30 7.80
CA ILE A 139 15.58 -0.73 8.54
C ILE A 139 16.35 -2.05 8.63
N LEU A 140 16.97 -2.49 7.53
CA LEU A 140 17.68 -3.77 7.48
C LEU A 140 19.04 -3.77 8.22
N THR A 141 19.59 -2.59 8.53
CA THR A 141 20.89 -2.45 9.24
C THR A 141 20.77 -2.09 10.71
N LEU A 142 19.56 -1.86 11.21
CA LEU A 142 19.29 -1.75 12.65
C LEU A 142 19.45 -3.12 13.33
#